data_AF-A0A2V5N7V0-F1
#
_entry.id   AF-A0A2V5N7V0-F1
#
_cell.length_a   1.000
_cell.length_b   1.000
_cell.length_c   1.000
_cell.angle_alpha   90.00
_cell.angle_beta   90.00
_cell.angle_gamma   90.00
#
_symmetry.space_group_name_H-M   'P 1'
#
loop_
_entity.id
_entity.type
_entity.pdbx_description
1 polymer ?
#
loop_
_entity_poly.entity_id
_entity_poly.type
_entity_poly.pdbx_seq_one_letter_code
_entity_poly.pdbx_strand_id
1 'polypeptide(L)'
;RDADSDDTAFERSFGGGHRLAVRFRQPLLGVGEPGRVHDLWRTAHCDFIDRSGGNLRPEAYAGRVHNHVIGAAQYPLGSDVLDSPALPLVHSQYGTYLLPQVYPEGSPLHPSYGSGHGTVAGACVTILKAWFDENYVIPNPVVASSDGLSLLPYSGPPLTVGGELNKIASNVAFGRNIAGIHWRADAIEAMKLGEAVAISILRDQKACYNEDFGGFTFTKFDGTTITV
;
A
#
# COMPACT_ATOMS: atom_id res chain seq x y z
N ARG A 1 -38.10 -24.89 -5.06
CA ARG A 1 -37.74 -25.49 -6.37
C ARG A 1 -37.79 -24.29 -7.31
N ASP A 2 -36.79 -23.42 -7.39
CA ASP A 2 -35.37 -23.69 -7.62
C ASP A 2 -34.50 -22.56 -7.02
N ALA A 3 -33.73 -22.87 -5.97
CA ALA A 3 -32.72 -21.97 -5.39
C ALA A 3 -31.46 -22.72 -4.90
N ASP A 4 -31.40 -24.05 -5.09
CA ASP A 4 -30.34 -24.92 -4.55
C ASP A 4 -29.25 -25.29 -5.58
N SER A 5 -29.34 -24.81 -6.83
CA SER A 5 -28.40 -25.24 -7.88
C SER A 5 -27.11 -24.42 -7.95
N ASP A 6 -27.09 -23.16 -7.47
CA ASP A 6 -25.91 -22.28 -7.59
C ASP A 6 -24.94 -22.36 -6.41
N ASP A 7 -25.38 -22.76 -5.22
CA ASP A 7 -24.47 -22.96 -4.07
C ASP A 7 -23.50 -24.14 -4.30
N THR A 8 -23.91 -25.12 -5.12
CA THR A 8 -23.08 -26.31 -5.38
C THR A 8 -21.91 -26.05 -6.34
N ALA A 9 -21.86 -24.91 -7.03
CA ALA A 9 -20.72 -24.53 -7.87
C ALA A 9 -19.59 -23.85 -7.07
N PHE A 10 -19.92 -23.19 -5.96
CA PHE A 10 -18.94 -22.62 -5.03
C PHE A 10 -18.29 -23.71 -4.16
N GLU A 11 -19.04 -24.76 -3.81
CA GLU A 11 -18.55 -25.83 -2.92
C GLU A 11 -17.67 -26.89 -3.60
N ARG A 12 -17.78 -27.09 -4.93
CA ARG A 12 -17.07 -28.18 -5.62
C ARG A 12 -15.57 -27.99 -5.82
N SER A 13 -15.04 -26.78 -5.60
CA SER A 13 -13.59 -26.51 -5.62
C SER A 13 -12.92 -26.63 -4.24
N PHE A 14 -13.69 -26.93 -3.18
CA PHE A 14 -13.17 -27.01 -1.80
C PHE A 14 -13.38 -28.39 -1.18
N GLY A 15 -12.94 -29.45 -1.86
CA GLY A 15 -12.98 -30.84 -1.35
C GLY A 15 -12.13 -31.14 -0.10
N GLY A 16 -11.44 -30.15 0.48
CA GLY A 16 -10.69 -30.30 1.74
C GLY A 16 -10.48 -29.01 2.56
N GLY A 17 -10.97 -27.86 2.08
CA GLY A 17 -10.56 -26.54 2.58
C GLY A 17 -11.38 -25.96 3.73
N HIS A 18 -12.49 -26.59 4.14
CA HIS A 18 -13.40 -26.00 5.14
C HIS A 18 -12.76 -25.78 6.52
N ARG A 19 -11.73 -26.57 6.89
CA ARG A 19 -10.97 -26.36 8.14
C ARG A 19 -9.88 -25.29 8.01
N LEU A 20 -9.32 -25.07 6.82
CA LEU A 20 -8.30 -24.05 6.54
C LEU A 20 -8.91 -22.64 6.40
N ALA A 21 -10.06 -22.54 5.71
CA ALA A 21 -10.62 -21.27 5.28
C ALA A 21 -11.30 -20.46 6.39
N VAL A 22 -11.88 -21.09 7.41
CA VAL A 22 -12.62 -20.37 8.47
C VAL A 22 -11.78 -20.14 9.72
N ARG A 23 -10.83 -21.04 10.02
CA ARG A 23 -10.02 -20.97 11.25
C ARG A 23 -8.78 -20.07 11.15
N PHE A 24 -8.31 -19.75 9.94
CA PHE A 24 -7.09 -18.97 9.69
C PHE A 24 -7.29 -17.60 9.04
N ARG A 25 -8.51 -17.23 8.61
CA ARG A 25 -8.80 -15.93 7.97
C ARG A 25 -8.56 -14.72 8.89
N GLN A 26 -9.01 -14.79 10.15
CA GLN A 26 -8.78 -13.71 11.12
C GLN A 26 -7.38 -13.74 11.74
N PRO A 27 -6.80 -14.92 12.04
CA PRO A 27 -5.42 -14.99 12.46
C PRO A 27 -4.45 -14.43 11.42
N LEU A 28 -4.38 -14.86 10.16
CA LEU A 28 -3.32 -14.33 9.27
C LEU A 28 -3.43 -12.82 8.96
N LEU A 29 -4.64 -12.25 9.00
CA LEU A 29 -4.86 -10.80 8.92
C LEU A 29 -4.53 -10.04 10.22
N GLY A 30 -4.52 -10.71 11.39
CA GLY A 30 -4.18 -10.13 12.71
C GLY A 30 -2.95 -10.72 13.44
N VAL A 31 -2.33 -11.76 12.87
CA VAL A 31 -1.28 -12.69 13.38
C VAL A 31 -0.23 -12.93 12.29
N GLY A 32 -0.39 -12.35 11.09
CA GLY A 32 0.77 -11.69 10.49
C GLY A 32 1.16 -10.61 11.48
N GLU A 33 2.00 -10.96 12.47
CA GLU A 33 2.25 -10.13 13.63
C GLU A 33 2.40 -8.67 13.20
N PRO A 34 1.47 -7.79 13.62
CA PRO A 34 1.70 -6.36 13.53
C PRO A 34 3.09 -6.05 14.09
N GLY A 35 3.50 -6.78 15.15
CA GLY A 35 4.86 -6.92 15.68
C GLY A 35 5.95 -7.13 14.62
N ARG A 36 6.14 -8.32 14.03
CA ARG A 36 7.23 -8.52 13.05
C ARG A 36 7.26 -7.56 11.87
N VAL A 37 6.12 -7.18 11.27
CA VAL A 37 6.13 -6.23 10.13
C VAL A 37 6.50 -4.82 10.61
N HIS A 38 5.95 -4.37 11.73
CA HIS A 38 6.27 -3.08 12.34
C HIS A 38 7.68 -3.05 12.94
N ASP A 39 8.18 -4.16 13.47
CA ASP A 39 9.49 -4.30 14.12
C ASP A 39 10.59 -4.46 13.07
N LEU A 40 10.35 -5.17 11.96
CA LEU A 40 11.22 -5.15 10.78
C LEU A 40 11.25 -3.74 10.17
N TRP A 41 10.11 -3.06 10.09
CA TRP A 41 10.04 -1.67 9.60
C TRP A 41 10.83 -0.70 10.50
N ARG A 42 10.60 -0.74 11.83
CA ARG A 42 11.34 0.09 12.79
C ARG A 42 12.84 -0.20 12.76
N THR A 43 13.21 -1.48 12.87
CA THR A 43 14.61 -1.88 13.08
C THR A 43 15.46 -1.74 11.80
N ALA A 44 14.91 -2.06 10.63
CA ALA A 44 15.70 -2.10 9.40
C ALA A 44 15.62 -0.81 8.57
N HIS A 45 14.46 -0.13 8.53
CA HIS A 45 14.24 0.97 7.57
C HIS A 45 14.27 2.36 8.21
N CYS A 46 13.63 2.56 9.37
CA CYS A 46 13.65 3.87 10.03
C CYS A 46 15.03 4.21 10.60
N ASP A 47 15.72 3.25 11.21
CA ASP A 47 16.94 3.56 11.99
C ASP A 47 18.26 3.32 11.24
N PHE A 48 18.30 2.38 10.27
CA PHE A 48 19.55 1.91 9.64
C PHE A 48 19.81 2.51 8.25
N ILE A 49 18.78 2.69 7.41
CA ILE A 49 18.93 3.20 6.04
C ILE A 49 19.00 4.74 5.98
N ASP A 50 18.37 5.47 6.91
CA ASP A 50 18.27 6.93 6.85
C ASP A 50 19.54 7.70 7.28
N ARG A 51 20.55 7.01 7.84
CA ARG A 51 21.79 7.67 8.29
C ARG A 51 22.71 8.16 7.16
N SER A 52 22.39 7.88 5.90
CA SER A 52 23.14 8.37 4.73
C SER A 52 22.65 9.71 4.17
N GLY A 53 21.70 10.40 4.84
CA GLY A 53 21.38 11.81 4.58
C GLY A 53 20.47 12.08 3.37
N GLY A 54 19.70 11.08 2.92
CA GLY A 54 18.93 11.15 1.66
C GLY A 54 17.43 11.47 1.76
N ASN A 55 16.75 11.19 2.88
CA ASN A 55 15.28 11.04 2.83
C ASN A 55 14.52 11.94 3.80
N LEU A 56 14.71 13.24 3.62
CA LEU A 56 13.87 14.26 4.27
C LEU A 56 12.39 14.03 3.94
N ARG A 57 11.53 14.28 4.93
CA ARG A 57 10.10 14.41 4.69
C ARG A 57 9.83 15.52 3.66
N PRO A 58 8.77 15.41 2.85
CA PRO A 58 8.44 16.43 1.85
C PRO A 58 8.30 17.83 2.44
N GLU A 59 7.74 17.97 3.65
CA GLU A 59 7.65 19.25 4.36
C GLU A 59 9.01 19.88 4.68
N ALA A 60 9.99 19.08 5.09
CA ALA A 60 11.34 19.55 5.40
C ALA A 60 12.11 19.93 4.13
N TYR A 61 11.92 19.15 3.04
CA TYR A 61 12.47 19.50 1.73
C TYR A 61 11.86 20.81 1.21
N ALA A 62 10.55 21.00 1.32
CA ALA A 62 9.89 22.24 0.94
C ALA A 62 10.30 23.43 1.84
N GLY A 63 10.62 23.19 3.11
CA GLY A 63 11.26 24.19 3.97
C GLY A 63 12.60 24.68 3.40
N ARG A 64 13.41 23.77 2.83
CA ARG A 64 14.64 24.16 2.12
C ARG A 64 14.33 24.96 0.86
N VAL A 65 13.34 24.55 0.08
CA VAL A 65 12.88 25.29 -1.11
C VAL A 65 12.47 26.71 -0.73
N HIS A 66 11.63 26.87 0.29
CA HIS A 66 11.18 28.18 0.74
C HIS A 66 12.33 29.09 1.14
N ASN A 67 13.21 28.62 2.02
CA ASN A 67 14.36 29.39 2.50
C ASN A 67 15.35 29.73 1.38
N HIS A 68 15.47 28.86 0.37
CA HIS A 68 16.26 29.13 -0.83
C HIS A 68 15.66 30.25 -1.67
N VAL A 69 14.37 30.16 -1.99
CA VAL A 69 13.68 31.10 -2.88
C VAL A 69 13.60 32.50 -2.28
N ILE A 70 13.41 32.63 -0.95
CA ILE A 70 13.39 33.94 -0.28
C ILE A 70 14.79 34.51 0.01
N GLY A 71 15.86 33.78 -0.32
CA GLY A 71 17.24 34.20 -0.08
C GLY A 71 17.72 34.10 1.37
N ALA A 72 16.99 33.41 2.25
CA ALA A 72 17.38 33.22 3.65
C ALA A 72 18.50 32.16 3.84
N ALA A 73 18.60 31.20 2.92
CA ALA A 73 19.65 30.19 2.90
C ALA A 73 19.93 29.71 1.47
N GLN A 74 21.01 28.95 1.26
CA GLN A 74 21.35 28.36 -0.03
C GLN A 74 21.40 26.84 0.08
N TYR A 75 20.67 26.14 -0.78
CA TYR A 75 20.58 24.68 -0.80
C TYR A 75 20.84 24.17 -2.22
N PRO A 76 21.45 22.99 -2.38
CA PRO A 76 21.69 22.38 -3.70
C PRO A 76 20.41 21.76 -4.26
N LEU A 77 19.45 22.61 -4.64
CA LEU A 77 18.15 22.20 -5.19
C LEU A 77 18.25 22.05 -6.71
N GLY A 78 17.57 21.04 -7.26
CA GLY A 78 17.51 20.83 -8.71
C GLY A 78 16.62 21.85 -9.42
N SER A 79 16.96 22.18 -10.67
CA SER A 79 16.18 23.08 -11.53
C SER A 79 14.73 22.62 -11.70
N ASP A 80 14.48 21.30 -11.74
CA ASP A 80 13.12 20.75 -11.84
C ASP A 80 12.18 21.22 -10.72
N VAL A 81 12.73 21.53 -9.55
CA VAL A 81 11.96 22.07 -8.42
C VAL A 81 11.85 23.58 -8.51
N LEU A 82 12.95 24.27 -8.83
CA LEU A 82 13.04 25.73 -8.86
C LEU A 82 12.25 26.34 -10.03
N ASP A 83 12.20 25.64 -11.16
CA ASP A 83 11.48 26.05 -12.37
C ASP A 83 10.05 25.49 -12.41
N SER A 84 9.62 24.80 -11.36
CA SER A 84 8.31 24.16 -11.30
C SER A 84 7.19 25.20 -11.31
N PRO A 85 6.13 25.02 -12.14
CA PRO A 85 4.94 25.87 -12.09
C PRO A 85 4.19 25.76 -10.76
N ALA A 86 4.49 24.74 -9.93
CA ALA A 86 3.91 24.60 -8.61
C ALA A 86 4.31 25.74 -7.66
N LEU A 87 5.55 26.26 -7.75
CA LEU A 87 6.02 27.33 -6.85
C LEU A 87 5.18 28.60 -6.93
N PRO A 88 4.94 29.21 -8.12
CA PRO A 88 4.09 30.39 -8.21
C PRO A 88 2.63 30.10 -7.84
N LEU A 89 2.12 28.89 -8.09
CA LEU A 89 0.75 28.50 -7.71
C LEU A 89 0.58 28.43 -6.19
N VAL A 90 1.50 27.75 -5.49
CA VAL A 90 1.50 27.66 -4.02
C VAL A 90 1.67 29.04 -3.40
N HIS A 91 2.60 29.86 -3.91
CA HIS A 91 2.80 31.21 -3.41
C HIS A 91 1.58 32.11 -3.63
N SER A 92 0.93 32.03 -4.79
CA SER A 92 -0.31 32.77 -5.07
C SER A 92 -1.43 32.44 -4.08
N GLN A 93 -1.55 31.16 -3.70
CA GLN A 93 -2.61 30.69 -2.82
C GLN A 93 -2.31 30.89 -1.33
N TYR A 94 -1.06 30.71 -0.91
CA TYR A 94 -0.68 30.62 0.50
C TYR A 94 0.34 31.68 0.97
N GLY A 95 0.86 32.50 0.06
CA GLY A 95 1.87 33.53 0.37
C GLY A 95 3.25 32.98 0.75
N THR A 96 3.49 31.68 0.60
CA THR A 96 4.77 31.02 0.90
C THR A 96 5.11 29.97 -0.16
N TYR A 97 6.31 29.39 -0.07
CA TYR A 97 6.75 28.28 -0.91
C TYR A 97 6.85 26.97 -0.12
N LEU A 98 6.22 26.92 1.07
CA LEU A 98 6.13 25.72 1.89
C LEU A 98 5.14 24.75 1.26
N LEU A 99 5.31 23.45 1.52
CA LEU A 99 4.36 22.43 1.08
C LEU A 99 3.09 22.50 1.94
N PRO A 100 1.91 22.75 1.37
CA PRO A 100 0.66 22.69 2.12
C PRO A 100 0.46 21.29 2.71
N GLN A 101 0.22 21.22 4.02
CA GLN A 101 0.01 19.96 4.74
C GLN A 101 -1.47 19.71 4.99
N VAL A 102 -1.90 18.46 4.84
CA VAL A 102 -3.26 18.04 5.19
C VAL A 102 -3.42 17.91 6.72
N TYR A 103 -2.34 17.55 7.41
CA TYR A 103 -2.33 17.38 8.86
C TYR A 103 -1.69 18.59 9.55
N PRO A 104 -2.30 19.15 10.61
CA PRO A 104 -1.72 20.29 11.33
C PRO A 104 -0.33 20.01 11.92
N GLU A 105 -0.07 18.76 12.33
CA GLU A 105 1.22 18.30 12.84
C GLU A 105 2.24 17.96 11.74
N GLY A 106 1.80 17.91 10.47
CA GLY A 106 2.60 17.44 9.35
C GLY A 106 2.88 15.94 9.45
N SER A 107 4.14 15.56 9.22
CA SER A 107 4.55 14.17 9.22
C SER A 107 4.76 13.59 10.64
N PRO A 108 4.56 12.27 10.83
CA PRO A 108 4.93 11.61 12.08
C PRO A 108 6.43 11.74 12.39
N LEU A 109 6.80 11.67 13.67
CA LEU A 109 8.17 11.81 14.19
C LEU A 109 9.06 10.58 13.92
N HIS A 110 9.17 10.19 12.66
CA HIS A 110 10.11 9.21 12.13
C HIS A 110 10.45 9.54 10.68
N PRO A 111 11.58 9.04 10.14
CA PRO A 111 12.02 9.29 8.77
C PRO A 111 10.98 8.99 7.68
N SER A 112 11.19 9.56 6.48
CA SER A 112 10.28 9.42 5.34
C SER A 112 10.38 8.05 4.66
N TYR A 113 11.60 7.57 4.43
CA TYR A 113 11.80 6.40 3.57
C TYR A 113 11.38 5.10 4.23
N GLY A 114 10.68 4.26 3.46
CA GLY A 114 9.92 3.13 3.97
C GLY A 114 8.61 3.61 4.58
N SER A 115 7.59 3.84 3.75
CA SER A 115 6.25 4.15 4.26
C SER A 115 5.69 2.97 5.05
N GLY A 116 5.49 3.11 6.36
CA GLY A 116 4.90 2.05 7.18
C GLY A 116 3.53 1.61 6.67
N HIS A 117 2.71 2.57 6.20
CA HIS A 117 1.42 2.27 5.57
C HIS A 117 1.59 1.47 4.28
N GLY A 118 2.55 1.85 3.42
CA GLY A 118 2.85 1.10 2.20
C GLY A 118 3.32 -0.33 2.48
N THR A 119 4.18 -0.53 3.48
CA THR A 119 4.68 -1.85 3.87
C THR A 119 3.57 -2.75 4.40
N VAL A 120 2.75 -2.26 5.33
CA VAL A 120 1.62 -3.04 5.86
C VAL A 120 0.61 -3.35 4.75
N ALA A 121 0.25 -2.36 3.94
CA ALA A 121 -0.69 -2.56 2.84
C ALA A 121 -0.18 -3.61 1.85
N GLY A 122 1.09 -3.52 1.42
CA GLY A 122 1.73 -4.48 0.53
C GLY A 122 1.73 -5.91 1.09
N ALA A 123 2.05 -6.07 2.37
CA ALA A 123 2.02 -7.36 3.03
C ALA A 123 0.60 -7.94 3.09
N CYS A 124 -0.37 -7.15 3.57
CA CYS A 124 -1.76 -7.60 3.72
C CYS A 124 -2.36 -8.06 2.39
N VAL A 125 -2.21 -7.27 1.33
CA VAL A 125 -2.80 -7.66 0.03
C VAL A 125 -2.07 -8.84 -0.61
N THR A 126 -0.78 -9.04 -0.32
CA THR A 126 -0.05 -10.24 -0.77
C THR A 126 -0.62 -11.51 -0.12
N ILE A 127 -0.89 -11.47 1.19
CA ILE A 127 -1.57 -12.57 1.89
C ILE A 127 -2.97 -12.81 1.32
N LEU A 128 -3.72 -11.74 1.01
CA LEU A 128 -5.06 -11.87 0.41
C LEU A 128 -4.99 -12.48 -1.00
N LYS A 129 -4.07 -12.03 -1.85
CA LYS A 129 -3.86 -12.60 -3.19
C LYS A 129 -3.47 -14.08 -3.14
N ALA A 130 -2.70 -14.48 -2.12
CA ALA A 130 -2.36 -15.89 -1.89
C ALA A 130 -3.57 -16.78 -1.53
N TRP A 131 -4.65 -16.20 -1.00
CA TRP A 131 -5.78 -16.95 -0.44
C TRP A 131 -7.06 -16.92 -1.29
N PHE A 132 -7.20 -15.91 -2.16
CA PHE A 132 -8.39 -15.69 -2.98
C PHE A 132 -8.08 -15.86 -4.47
N ASP A 133 -9.08 -16.26 -5.25
CA ASP A 133 -8.99 -16.25 -6.71
C ASP A 133 -8.90 -14.81 -7.20
N GLU A 134 -7.69 -14.40 -7.61
CA GLU A 134 -7.41 -13.06 -8.10
C GLU A 134 -8.19 -12.70 -9.37
N ASN A 135 -8.60 -13.70 -10.17
CA ASN A 135 -9.30 -13.51 -11.43
C ASN A 135 -10.81 -13.38 -11.23
N TYR A 136 -11.31 -13.62 -10.02
CA TYR A 136 -12.72 -13.45 -9.72
C TYR A 136 -13.17 -12.02 -10.04
N VAL A 137 -14.16 -11.89 -10.92
CA VAL A 137 -14.73 -10.60 -11.31
C VAL A 137 -15.73 -10.16 -10.25
N ILE A 138 -15.51 -8.97 -9.70
CA ILE A 138 -16.35 -8.40 -8.64
C ILE A 138 -17.71 -8.01 -9.25
N PRO A 139 -18.83 -8.55 -8.76
CA PRO A 139 -20.16 -8.18 -9.25
C PRO A 139 -20.59 -6.82 -8.70
N ASN A 140 -21.34 -6.07 -9.51
CA ASN A 140 -21.95 -4.79 -9.14
C ASN A 140 -20.98 -3.77 -8.49
N PRO A 141 -19.80 -3.49 -9.08
CA PRO A 141 -18.88 -2.49 -8.54
C PRO A 141 -19.51 -1.08 -8.53
N VAL A 142 -19.04 -0.25 -7.61
CA VAL A 142 -19.57 1.11 -7.41
C VAL A 142 -18.44 2.14 -7.32
N VAL A 143 -18.79 3.40 -7.53
CA VAL A 143 -17.94 4.58 -7.30
C VAL A 143 -18.69 5.62 -6.49
N ALA A 144 -17.98 6.42 -5.70
CA ALA A 144 -18.61 7.53 -4.99
C ALA A 144 -19.12 8.59 -5.98
N SER A 145 -20.25 9.23 -5.66
CA SER A 145 -20.70 10.44 -6.35
C SER A 145 -19.70 11.59 -6.17
N SER A 146 -19.80 12.63 -7.00
CA SER A 146 -18.87 13.77 -6.97
C SER A 146 -18.89 14.55 -5.67
N ASP A 147 -19.99 14.51 -4.91
CA ASP A 147 -20.12 15.08 -3.57
C ASP A 147 -19.73 14.10 -2.45
N GLY A 148 -19.47 12.83 -2.78
CA GLY A 148 -19.13 11.78 -1.82
C GLY A 148 -20.31 11.27 -0.98
N LEU A 149 -21.55 11.63 -1.30
CA LEU A 149 -22.72 11.31 -0.46
C LEU A 149 -23.50 10.06 -0.89
N SER A 150 -23.21 9.49 -2.05
CA SER A 150 -23.91 8.31 -2.59
C SER A 150 -22.99 7.38 -3.37
N LEU A 151 -23.45 6.15 -3.60
CA LEU A 151 -22.79 5.14 -4.41
C LEU A 151 -23.47 5.06 -5.78
N LEU A 152 -22.68 5.24 -6.83
CA LEU A 152 -23.12 5.15 -8.22
C LEU A 152 -22.59 3.85 -8.84
N PRO A 153 -23.35 3.19 -9.73
CA PRO A 153 -22.86 2.03 -10.45
C PRO A 153 -21.59 2.34 -11.25
N TYR A 154 -20.59 1.48 -11.17
CA TYR A 154 -19.38 1.58 -11.99
C TYR A 154 -19.63 1.03 -13.40
N SER A 155 -19.24 1.80 -14.42
CA SER A 155 -19.50 1.51 -15.84
C SER A 155 -18.23 1.20 -16.67
N GLY A 156 -17.07 1.04 -16.02
CA GLY A 156 -15.81 0.74 -16.70
C GLY A 156 -15.55 -0.76 -16.93
N PRO A 157 -14.32 -1.12 -17.34
CA PRO A 157 -13.92 -2.51 -17.56
C PRO A 157 -14.08 -3.40 -16.31
N PRO A 158 -14.28 -4.72 -16.45
CA PRO A 158 -14.43 -5.63 -15.31
C PRO A 158 -13.30 -5.49 -14.29
N LEU A 159 -13.68 -5.39 -13.01
CA LEU A 159 -12.74 -5.30 -11.89
C LEU A 159 -12.55 -6.69 -11.30
N THR A 160 -11.30 -7.11 -11.15
CA THR A 160 -10.95 -8.40 -10.53
C THR A 160 -10.53 -8.22 -9.08
N VAL A 161 -10.63 -9.29 -8.28
CA VAL A 161 -10.15 -9.29 -6.89
C VAL A 161 -8.68 -8.88 -6.82
N GLY A 162 -7.80 -9.45 -7.66
CA GLY A 162 -6.39 -9.09 -7.68
C GLY A 162 -6.15 -7.62 -8.04
N GLY A 163 -6.90 -7.11 -9.01
CA GLY A 163 -6.86 -5.71 -9.42
C GLY A 163 -7.27 -4.75 -8.29
N GLU A 164 -8.39 -5.01 -7.63
CA GLU A 164 -8.87 -4.16 -6.54
C GLU A 164 -8.02 -4.27 -5.27
N LEU A 165 -7.42 -5.44 -5.00
CA LEU A 165 -6.44 -5.60 -3.91
C LEU A 165 -5.18 -4.76 -4.17
N ASN A 166 -4.62 -4.81 -5.38
CA ASN A 166 -3.48 -3.96 -5.73
C ASN A 166 -3.86 -2.46 -5.69
N LYS A 167 -5.09 -2.12 -6.09
CA LYS A 167 -5.61 -0.75 -6.05
C LYS A 167 -5.73 -0.23 -4.61
N ILE A 168 -6.30 -1.01 -3.69
CA ILE A 168 -6.46 -0.54 -2.30
C ILE A 168 -5.11 -0.37 -1.61
N ALA A 169 -4.12 -1.23 -1.88
CA ALA A 169 -2.77 -1.04 -1.36
C ALA A 169 -2.15 0.27 -1.87
N SER A 170 -2.34 0.55 -3.15
CA SER A 170 -1.91 1.81 -3.76
C SER A 170 -2.62 3.01 -3.15
N ASN A 171 -3.95 2.94 -2.94
CA ASN A 171 -4.71 4.03 -2.31
C ASN A 171 -4.19 4.35 -0.90
N VAL A 172 -3.91 3.33 -0.09
CA VAL A 172 -3.38 3.51 1.27
C VAL A 172 -1.97 4.12 1.24
N ALA A 173 -1.08 3.60 0.38
CA ALA A 173 0.30 4.06 0.31
C ALA A 173 0.39 5.50 -0.26
N PHE A 174 -0.25 5.74 -1.41
CA PHE A 174 -0.23 7.05 -2.08
C PHE A 174 -1.11 8.09 -1.39
N GLY A 175 -2.12 7.69 -0.61
CA GLY A 175 -2.87 8.62 0.23
C GLY A 175 -1.97 9.41 1.17
N ARG A 176 -0.84 8.83 1.61
CA ARG A 176 0.15 9.54 2.43
C ARG A 176 0.99 10.54 1.62
N ASN A 177 1.19 10.30 0.33
CA ASN A 177 1.84 11.25 -0.57
C ASN A 177 0.93 12.45 -0.83
N ILE A 178 -0.37 12.18 -1.07
CA ILE A 178 -1.40 13.21 -1.24
C ILE A 178 -1.49 14.08 0.02
N ALA A 179 -1.31 13.49 1.20
CA ALA A 179 -1.27 14.23 2.46
C ALA A 179 -0.02 15.11 2.66
N GLY A 180 0.99 15.00 1.78
CA GLY A 180 2.20 15.81 1.83
C GLY A 180 3.31 15.27 2.71
N ILE A 181 3.25 13.98 3.11
CA ILE A 181 4.19 13.44 4.12
C ILE A 181 5.10 12.31 3.62
N HIS A 182 4.89 11.79 2.41
CA HIS A 182 5.72 10.76 1.80
C HIS A 182 5.98 11.03 0.31
N TRP A 183 7.08 10.48 -0.19
CA TRP A 183 7.41 10.49 -1.62
C TRP A 183 6.81 9.28 -2.35
N ARG A 184 6.73 9.39 -3.69
CA ARG A 184 6.36 8.24 -4.54
C ARG A 184 7.26 7.02 -4.31
N ALA A 185 8.56 7.24 -4.18
CA ALA A 185 9.52 6.18 -3.92
C ALA A 185 9.24 5.49 -2.57
N ASP A 186 8.95 6.25 -1.51
CA ASP A 186 8.60 5.72 -0.19
C ASP A 186 7.41 4.76 -0.26
N ALA A 187 6.38 5.09 -1.05
CA ALA A 187 5.19 4.26 -1.22
C ALA A 187 5.48 2.98 -2.02
N ILE A 188 6.14 3.10 -3.18
CA ILE A 188 6.39 1.96 -4.08
C ILE A 188 7.35 0.95 -3.44
N GLU A 189 8.48 1.42 -2.91
CA GLU A 189 9.48 0.52 -2.33
C GLU A 189 8.98 -0.10 -1.03
N ALA A 190 8.17 0.63 -0.25
CA ALA A 190 7.53 0.05 0.92
C ALA A 190 6.54 -1.07 0.59
N MET A 191 5.72 -0.92 -0.45
CA MET A 191 4.81 -2.00 -0.88
C MET A 191 5.57 -3.25 -1.31
N LYS A 192 6.67 -3.10 -2.05
CA LYS A 192 7.55 -4.23 -2.44
C LYS A 192 8.18 -4.91 -1.22
N LEU A 193 8.63 -4.12 -0.23
CA LEU A 193 9.12 -4.65 1.04
C LEU A 193 8.03 -5.47 1.74
N GLY A 194 6.81 -4.95 1.81
CA GLY A 194 5.65 -5.66 2.38
C GLY A 194 5.37 -6.99 1.69
N GLU A 195 5.37 -7.00 0.35
CA GLU A 195 5.23 -8.23 -0.45
C GLU A 195 6.33 -9.26 -0.15
N ALA A 196 7.59 -8.83 -0.07
CA ALA A 196 8.71 -9.70 0.25
C ALA A 196 8.58 -10.34 1.64
N VAL A 197 8.14 -9.56 2.64
CA VAL A 197 7.89 -10.05 4.00
C VAL A 197 6.74 -11.06 4.02
N ALA A 198 5.63 -10.76 3.34
CA ALA A 198 4.50 -11.68 3.24
C ALA A 198 4.88 -13.00 2.55
N ILE A 199 5.66 -12.94 1.46
CA ILE A 199 6.22 -14.12 0.79
C ILE A 199 7.04 -14.97 1.76
N SER A 200 7.90 -14.36 2.58
CA SER A 200 8.68 -15.08 3.59
C SER A 200 7.78 -15.79 4.61
N ILE A 201 6.74 -15.09 5.10
CA ILE A 201 5.79 -15.67 6.05
C ILE A 201 5.04 -16.84 5.42
N LEU A 202 4.56 -16.72 4.19
CA LEU A 202 3.84 -17.80 3.49
C LEU A 202 4.70 -19.05 3.30
N ARG A 203 6.00 -18.88 3.00
CA ARG A 203 6.96 -20.00 2.92
C ARG A 203 7.13 -20.70 4.27
N ASP A 204 7.30 -19.93 5.34
CA ASP A 204 7.43 -20.48 6.69
C ASP A 204 6.15 -21.21 7.11
N GLN A 205 4.97 -20.66 6.81
CA GLN A 205 3.68 -21.26 7.15
C GLN A 205 3.40 -22.54 6.38
N LYS A 206 3.76 -22.61 5.09
CA LYS A 206 3.60 -23.83 4.28
C LYS A 206 4.30 -25.03 4.91
N ALA A 207 5.50 -24.84 5.46
CA ALA A 207 6.26 -25.91 6.09
C ALA A 207 5.58 -26.49 7.34
N CYS A 208 4.57 -25.82 7.89
CA CYS A 208 3.83 -26.23 9.08
C CYS A 208 2.54 -27.01 8.75
N TYR A 209 2.14 -27.13 7.48
CA TYR A 209 0.93 -27.88 7.10
C TYR A 209 1.23 -29.37 6.96
N ASN A 210 0.33 -30.20 7.50
CA ASN A 210 0.46 -31.66 7.45
C ASN A 210 -0.26 -32.26 6.23
N GLU A 211 -1.11 -31.46 5.59
CA GLU A 211 -1.82 -31.80 4.36
C GLU A 211 -0.87 -31.76 3.15
N ASP A 212 -1.19 -32.56 2.13
CA ASP A 212 -0.54 -32.46 0.83
C ASP A 212 -0.97 -31.14 0.15
N PHE A 213 -0.10 -30.13 0.25
CA PHE A 213 -0.37 -28.76 -0.17
C PHE A 213 0.72 -28.25 -1.12
N GLY A 214 0.36 -28.05 -2.39
CA GLY A 214 1.28 -27.58 -3.43
C GLY A 214 1.87 -26.19 -3.19
N GLY A 215 1.28 -25.40 -2.31
CA GLY A 215 1.71 -24.03 -2.01
C GLY A 215 0.71 -22.98 -2.43
N PHE A 216 0.99 -21.73 -2.06
CA PHE A 216 0.20 -20.57 -2.43
C PHE A 216 0.65 -20.04 -3.78
N THR A 217 -0.26 -19.89 -4.73
CA THR A 217 0.04 -19.32 -6.06
C THR A 217 -0.67 -18.00 -6.22
N PHE A 218 0.08 -16.94 -6.55
CA PHE A 218 -0.46 -15.59 -6.74
C PHE A 218 0.46 -14.73 -7.61
N THR A 219 -0.07 -13.58 -8.03
CA THR A 219 0.61 -12.59 -8.89
C THR A 219 1.25 -11.50 -8.03
N LYS A 220 2.55 -11.31 -8.20
CA LYS A 220 3.34 -10.26 -7.55
C LYS A 220 3.02 -8.88 -8.12
N PHE A 221 3.43 -7.83 -7.41
CA PHE A 221 3.26 -6.44 -7.86
C PHE A 221 3.98 -6.13 -9.18
N ASP A 222 5.04 -6.87 -9.52
CA ASP A 222 5.74 -6.76 -10.81
C ASP A 222 5.06 -7.53 -11.95
N GLY A 223 3.91 -8.14 -11.69
CA GLY A 223 3.12 -8.92 -12.66
C GLY A 223 3.59 -10.36 -12.83
N THR A 224 4.67 -10.79 -12.16
CA THR A 224 5.12 -12.19 -12.22
C THR A 224 4.30 -13.07 -11.28
N THR A 225 3.97 -14.28 -11.71
CA THR A 225 3.34 -15.28 -10.84
C THR A 225 4.40 -16.03 -10.03
N ILE A 226 4.10 -16.30 -8.77
CA ILE A 226 4.94 -17.11 -7.87
C ILE A 226 4.09 -18.20 -7.21
N THR A 227 4.70 -19.35 -6.96
CA THR A 227 4.19 -20.38 -6.03
C THR A 227 5.15 -20.49 -4.87
N VAL A 228 4.64 -20.38 -3.64
CA VAL A 228 5.42 -20.52 -2.39
C VAL A 228 4.94 -21.68 -1.56
#